data_AF-A0A8D8CG60-F1
#
_entry.id   AF-A0A8D8CG60-F1
#
_cell.length_a   1.000
_cell.length_b   1.000
_cell.length_c   1.000
_cell.angle_alpha   90.00
_cell.angle_beta   90.00
_cell.angle_gamma   90.00
#
_symmetry.space_group_name_H-M   'P 1'
#
loop_
_entity.id
_entity.type
_entity.pdbx_description
1 polymer ?
#
loop_
_entity_poly.entity_id
_entity_poly.type
_entity_poly.pdbx_seq_one_letter_code
_entity_poly.pdbx_strand_id
1 'polypeptide(L)'
;MEELEGKQTTLSQMQKLNETTPRRDKINEHYKRALRSYLDVTPTQETKETPKQSPFRSKRQLFPDAHEGPSGADIPEPEPAAQSSSGMKPARKRFRLCDIYERSFGEPPKCAHYAEGDVKALLKCAIAHGPNFVAYAEEHCVRFSNFSGKM
;
A
#
# COMPACT_ATOMS: atom_id res chain seq x y z
N MET A 1 -10.78 9.77 -62.51
CA MET A 1 -10.07 8.78 -61.69
C MET A 1 -8.90 9.52 -61.06
N GLU A 2 -9.16 10.19 -59.94
CA GLU A 2 -8.97 9.60 -58.60
C GLU A 2 -7.49 9.28 -58.41
N GLU A 3 -6.73 10.18 -57.79
CA GLU A 3 -6.54 10.20 -56.34
C GLU A 3 -5.99 8.87 -55.82
N LEU A 4 -4.73 8.92 -55.35
CA LEU A 4 -4.05 8.10 -54.34
C LEU A 4 -2.54 8.33 -54.52
N GLU A 5 -2.08 9.58 -54.51
CA GLU A 5 -1.57 10.24 -53.30
C GLU A 5 -0.80 9.30 -52.36
N GLY A 6 0.51 9.55 -52.31
CA GLY A 6 1.45 8.87 -51.44
C GLY A 6 1.10 8.99 -49.96
N LYS A 7 0.93 7.85 -49.30
CA LYS A 7 0.86 7.75 -47.84
C LYS A 7 1.53 6.45 -47.36
N GLN A 8 2.83 6.30 -47.64
CA GLN A 8 3.70 5.32 -46.95
C GLN A 8 4.52 5.97 -45.82
N THR A 9 3.95 7.00 -45.18
CA THR A 9 4.55 7.67 -44.02
C THR A 9 3.49 7.90 -42.96
N THR A 10 3.07 6.86 -42.25
CA THR A 10 1.84 6.96 -41.42
C THR A 10 2.02 6.70 -39.93
N LEU A 11 3.06 6.01 -39.45
CA LEU A 11 3.15 5.70 -38.01
C LEU A 11 4.44 6.22 -37.35
N SER A 12 5.60 5.93 -37.93
CA SER A 12 6.90 6.32 -37.34
C SER A 12 7.12 7.84 -37.34
N GLN A 13 6.65 8.56 -38.37
CA GLN A 13 6.73 10.02 -38.41
C GLN A 13 5.78 10.68 -37.41
N MET A 14 4.56 10.18 -37.25
CA MET A 14 3.62 10.70 -36.25
C MET A 14 4.12 10.44 -34.82
N GLN A 15 4.74 9.29 -34.56
CA GLN A 15 5.40 9.01 -33.28
C GLN A 15 6.52 10.02 -32.98
N LYS A 16 7.35 10.34 -33.98
CA LYS A 16 8.43 11.34 -33.83
C LYS A 16 7.92 12.75 -33.52
N LEU A 17 6.76 13.13 -34.06
CA LEU A 17 6.16 14.45 -33.82
C LEU A 17 5.49 14.55 -32.43
N ASN A 18 5.05 13.42 -31.87
CA ASN A 18 4.35 13.38 -30.58
C ASN A 18 5.26 12.98 -29.41
N GLU A 19 6.53 12.62 -29.64
CA GLU A 19 7.52 12.39 -28.57
C GLU A 19 8.04 13.73 -28.00
N THR A 20 7.29 14.31 -27.06
CA THR A 20 7.75 15.47 -26.25
C THR A 20 8.53 15.07 -25.00
N THR A 21 8.78 13.77 -24.81
CA THR A 21 9.50 13.25 -23.64
C THR A 21 11.01 13.41 -23.87
N PRO A 22 11.76 14.07 -22.96
CA PRO A 22 13.21 14.14 -23.04
C PRO A 22 13.78 12.73 -23.11
N ARG A 23 14.59 12.45 -24.14
CA ARG A 23 15.24 11.15 -24.27
C ARG A 23 16.22 10.98 -23.13
N ARG A 24 15.98 10.00 -22.26
CA ARG A 24 16.91 9.64 -21.18
C ARG A 24 18.19 9.10 -21.81
N ASP A 25 19.33 9.61 -21.37
CA ASP A 25 20.62 9.07 -21.80
C ASP A 25 20.69 7.58 -21.47
N LYS A 26 21.05 6.78 -22.48
CA LYS A 26 21.23 5.34 -22.31
C LYS A 26 22.49 5.15 -21.47
N ILE A 27 22.29 4.90 -20.18
CA ILE A 27 23.35 4.50 -19.26
C ILE A 27 24.07 3.28 -19.87
N ASN A 28 25.38 3.41 -20.05
CA ASN A 28 26.23 2.37 -20.64
C ASN A 28 26.11 1.07 -19.82
N GLU A 29 26.05 -0.08 -20.49
CA GLU A 29 26.03 -1.40 -19.86
C GLU A 29 27.20 -1.60 -18.88
N HIS A 30 28.37 -1.01 -19.17
CA HIS A 30 29.51 -1.00 -18.25
C HIS A 30 29.20 -0.33 -16.91
N TYR A 31 28.48 0.79 -16.93
CA TYR A 31 28.09 1.50 -15.72
C TYR A 31 27.04 0.71 -14.91
N LYS A 32 26.08 0.07 -15.60
CA LYS A 32 25.10 -0.80 -14.94
C LYS A 32 25.77 -2.00 -14.26
N ARG A 33 26.76 -2.60 -14.92
CA ARG A 33 27.54 -3.72 -14.35
C ARG A 33 28.33 -3.26 -13.11
N ALA A 34 28.97 -2.10 -13.17
CA ALA A 34 29.72 -1.54 -12.03
C ALA A 34 28.82 -1.25 -10.82
N LEU A 35 27.61 -0.73 -11.03
CA LEU A 35 26.64 -0.50 -9.95
C LEU A 35 26.18 -1.79 -9.29
N ARG A 36 25.92 -2.85 -10.06
CA ARG A 36 25.60 -4.17 -9.49
C ARG A 36 26.74 -4.69 -8.63
N SER A 37 27.98 -4.63 -9.12
CA SER A 37 29.14 -5.06 -8.31
C SER A 37 29.35 -4.24 -7.05
N TYR A 38 29.01 -2.95 -7.06
CA TYR A 38 29.09 -2.10 -5.86
C TYR A 38 27.96 -2.39 -4.86
N LEU A 39 26.78 -2.79 -5.33
CA LEU A 39 25.61 -3.08 -4.50
C LEU A 39 25.60 -4.53 -3.98
N ASP A 40 26.24 -5.46 -4.68
CA ASP A 40 26.39 -6.87 -4.29
C ASP A 40 27.51 -7.10 -3.25
N VAL A 41 28.04 -6.03 -2.63
CA VAL A 41 28.93 -6.14 -1.45
C VAL A 41 28.09 -6.56 -0.24
N THR A 42 27.68 -7.83 -0.22
CA THR A 42 27.40 -8.54 1.01
C THR A 42 28.75 -8.95 1.61
N PRO A 43 29.04 -8.63 2.89
CA PRO A 43 30.27 -9.05 3.51
C PRO A 43 30.22 -10.57 3.73
N THR A 44 30.77 -11.35 2.81
CA THR A 44 31.30 -12.66 3.17
C THR A 44 32.65 -12.39 3.82
N GLN A 45 32.63 -12.16 5.14
CA GLN A 45 33.85 -12.15 5.95
C GLN A 45 34.28 -13.59 6.22
N GLU A 46 35.45 -13.96 5.72
CA GLU A 46 36.23 -15.03 6.31
C GLU A 46 36.72 -14.62 7.70
N THR A 47 36.45 -15.52 8.66
CA THR A 47 37.08 -15.74 9.98
C THR A 47 38.03 -14.68 10.56
N LYS A 48 37.64 -14.11 11.72
CA LYS A 48 38.49 -13.87 12.91
C LYS A 48 37.65 -13.58 14.16
N GLU A 49 38.18 -13.95 15.32
CA GLU A 49 37.50 -14.36 16.56
C GLU A 49 37.03 -13.23 17.52
N THR A 50 35.82 -13.39 18.11
CA THR A 50 35.31 -12.99 19.47
C THR A 50 35.31 -11.49 19.92
N PRO A 51 34.53 -11.02 20.95
CA PRO A 51 33.71 -11.76 21.94
C PRO A 51 32.25 -11.25 22.21
N LYS A 52 31.41 -12.21 22.66
CA LYS A 52 30.25 -12.13 23.58
C LYS A 52 29.35 -10.88 23.57
N GLN A 53 28.18 -11.01 22.91
CA GLN A 53 26.96 -10.31 23.32
C GLN A 53 25.94 -11.34 23.83
N SER A 54 25.43 -11.10 25.03
CA SER A 54 24.41 -11.89 25.71
C SER A 54 23.13 -12.01 24.87
N PRO A 55 22.43 -13.17 24.88
CA PRO A 55 21.19 -13.29 24.13
C PRO A 55 20.11 -12.38 24.72
N PHE A 56 19.50 -11.56 23.86
CA PHE A 56 18.29 -10.81 24.15
C PHE A 56 17.20 -11.78 24.64
N ARG A 57 16.82 -11.69 25.93
CA ARG A 57 15.66 -12.41 26.47
C ARG A 57 14.37 -11.81 25.91
N SER A 58 13.96 -12.26 24.74
CA SER A 58 12.55 -12.18 24.32
C SER A 58 11.80 -13.34 24.99
N LYS A 59 11.29 -13.12 26.21
CA LYS A 59 10.35 -14.07 26.84
C LYS A 59 8.95 -13.85 26.24
N ARG A 60 8.74 -14.32 25.01
CA ARG A 60 7.41 -14.70 24.53
C ARG A 60 7.34 -16.20 24.53
N GLN A 61 6.96 -16.80 25.67
CA GLN A 61 6.56 -18.20 25.67
C GLN A 61 5.15 -18.26 25.07
N LEU A 62 5.03 -18.95 23.93
CA LEU A 62 3.77 -19.15 23.21
C LEU A 62 2.89 -20.24 23.85
N PHE A 63 3.40 -20.97 24.84
CA PHE A 63 2.67 -21.93 25.64
C PHE A 63 3.25 -21.95 27.07
N PRO A 64 2.45 -21.90 28.13
CA PRO A 64 2.95 -22.17 29.48
C PRO A 64 3.38 -23.63 29.59
N ASP A 65 4.58 -23.86 30.10
CA ASP A 65 5.11 -25.20 30.39
C ASP A 65 4.16 -25.95 31.32
N ALA A 66 3.90 -27.22 30.98
CA ALA A 66 3.09 -28.15 31.74
C ALA A 66 3.64 -28.27 33.18
N HIS A 67 2.80 -27.91 34.15
CA HIS A 67 3.10 -28.19 35.55
C HIS A 67 2.74 -29.65 35.83
N GLU A 68 3.73 -30.53 35.85
CA GLU A 68 3.59 -31.82 36.54
C GLU A 68 3.64 -31.57 38.06
N GLY A 69 2.64 -32.10 38.76
CA GLY A 69 2.58 -32.13 40.23
C GLY A 69 1.27 -32.78 40.70
N PRO A 70 1.29 -33.83 41.54
CA PRO A 70 0.25 -34.86 41.57
C PRO A 70 -0.84 -34.67 42.64
N SER A 71 -1.92 -35.45 42.46
CA SER A 71 -2.78 -36.06 43.50
C SER A 71 -3.91 -35.21 44.12
N GLY A 72 -5.15 -35.69 43.93
CA GLY A 72 -6.20 -35.61 44.96
C GLY A 72 -7.50 -34.91 44.57
N ALA A 73 -8.45 -35.71 44.05
CA ALA A 73 -9.89 -35.73 44.35
C ALA A 73 -10.80 -34.47 44.26
N ASP A 74 -11.93 -34.70 43.58
CA ASP A 74 -13.31 -34.18 43.77
C ASP A 74 -13.75 -32.78 43.24
N ILE A 75 -14.45 -32.81 42.08
CA ILE A 75 -15.73 -32.18 41.61
C ILE A 75 -16.21 -30.79 42.16
N PRO A 76 -17.10 -30.05 41.44
CA PRO A 76 -16.89 -29.12 40.32
C PRO A 76 -17.25 -27.64 40.63
N GLU A 77 -16.83 -26.75 39.72
CA GLU A 77 -17.42 -25.42 39.42
C GLU A 77 -17.36 -24.31 40.50
N PRO A 78 -16.58 -23.26 40.20
CA PRO A 78 -17.10 -21.92 40.38
C PRO A 78 -16.91 -21.10 39.10
N GLU A 79 -18.03 -20.59 38.58
CA GLU A 79 -18.19 -19.27 37.95
C GLU A 79 -16.93 -18.67 37.31
N PRO A 80 -16.81 -18.58 35.97
CA PRO A 80 -15.82 -17.68 35.39
C PRO A 80 -16.31 -16.24 35.58
N ALA A 81 -15.80 -15.68 36.67
CA ALA A 81 -15.64 -14.26 36.92
C ALA A 81 -15.46 -13.45 35.64
N ALA A 82 -16.26 -12.38 35.55
CA ALA A 82 -15.91 -11.11 34.94
C ALA A 82 -14.96 -11.22 33.74
N GLN A 83 -15.54 -11.47 32.55
CA GLN A 83 -14.88 -11.09 31.32
C GLN A 83 -14.63 -9.59 31.37
N SER A 84 -13.38 -9.24 31.66
CA SER A 84 -12.79 -7.95 31.41
C SER A 84 -12.88 -7.70 29.90
N SER A 85 -14.03 -7.24 29.43
CA SER A 85 -14.13 -6.58 28.14
C SER A 85 -13.46 -5.23 28.31
N SER A 86 -12.13 -5.26 28.29
CA SER A 86 -11.30 -4.09 28.06
C SER A 86 -11.91 -3.39 26.87
N GLY A 87 -12.56 -2.24 27.13
CA GLY A 87 -13.15 -1.38 26.11
C GLY A 87 -12.06 -0.87 25.21
N MET A 88 -11.60 -1.73 24.30
CA MET A 88 -10.71 -1.36 23.21
C MET A 88 -11.55 -0.44 22.33
N LYS A 89 -11.35 0.87 22.54
CA LYS A 89 -11.95 1.90 21.70
C LYS A 89 -11.70 1.48 20.24
N PRO A 90 -12.73 1.46 19.38
CA PRO A 90 -12.55 1.02 18.01
C PRO A 90 -11.44 1.87 17.38
N ALA A 91 -10.49 1.20 16.74
CA ALA A 91 -9.37 1.87 16.09
C ALA A 91 -9.91 2.96 15.14
N ARG A 92 -9.31 4.15 15.19
CA ARG A 92 -9.76 5.28 14.37
C ARG A 92 -9.71 4.89 12.89
N LYS A 93 -10.84 5.03 12.20
CA LYS A 93 -10.93 4.75 10.77
C LYS A 93 -10.05 5.74 9.99
N ARG A 94 -9.30 5.22 9.02
CA ARG A 94 -8.54 6.03 8.07
C ARG A 94 -9.39 6.33 6.84
N PHE A 95 -9.31 7.55 6.34
CA PHE A 95 -10.12 8.04 5.22
C PHE A 95 -9.26 8.36 3.99
N ARG A 96 -8.16 7.65 3.79
CA ARG A 96 -7.41 7.72 2.52
C ARG A 96 -8.24 7.04 1.44
N LEU A 97 -8.08 7.47 0.19
CA LEU A 97 -8.82 6.90 -0.93
C LEU A 97 -8.64 5.37 -1.03
N CYS A 98 -7.42 4.87 -0.88
CA CYS A 98 -7.17 3.43 -0.89
C CYS A 98 -7.87 2.69 0.26
N ASP A 99 -7.85 3.25 1.48
CA ASP A 99 -8.51 2.64 2.65
C ASP A 99 -10.05 2.62 2.49
N ILE A 100 -10.63 3.65 1.85
CA ILE A 100 -12.07 3.71 1.56
C ILE A 100 -12.42 2.70 0.49
N TYR A 101 -11.66 2.67 -0.61
CA TYR A 101 -11.88 1.76 -1.72
C TYR A 101 -11.81 0.29 -1.26
N GLU A 102 -10.77 -0.06 -0.51
CA GLU A 102 -10.58 -1.42 0.00
C GLU A 102 -11.70 -1.84 0.97
N ARG A 103 -12.21 -0.93 1.81
CA ARG A 103 -13.37 -1.22 2.67
C ARG A 103 -14.67 -1.43 1.89
N SER A 104 -14.85 -0.74 0.77
CA SER A 104 -16.06 -0.82 -0.03
C SER A 104 -16.06 -2.01 -0.99
N PHE A 105 -14.90 -2.42 -1.50
CA PHE A 105 -14.78 -3.42 -2.56
C PHE A 105 -13.96 -4.67 -2.19
N GLY A 106 -13.26 -4.66 -1.05
CA GLY A 106 -12.43 -5.79 -0.59
C GLY A 106 -11.12 -5.99 -1.36
N GLU A 107 -10.81 -5.12 -2.32
CA GLU A 107 -9.60 -5.15 -3.13
C GLU A 107 -8.94 -3.76 -3.18
N PRO A 108 -7.61 -3.66 -3.35
CA PRO A 108 -6.92 -2.39 -3.54
C PRO A 108 -7.17 -1.82 -4.96
N PRO A 109 -7.10 -0.48 -5.14
CA PRO A 109 -7.25 0.13 -6.46
C PRO A 109 -6.08 -0.23 -7.40
N LYS A 110 -6.42 -0.65 -8.63
CA LYS A 110 -5.46 -1.22 -9.60
C LYS A 110 -4.41 -0.23 -10.12
N CYS A 111 -4.76 1.04 -10.28
CA CYS A 111 -3.90 2.08 -10.87
C CYS A 111 -3.76 3.27 -9.92
N ALA A 112 -3.30 3.03 -8.70
CA ALA A 112 -3.05 4.11 -7.74
C ALA A 112 -1.92 5.03 -8.20
N HIS A 113 -1.94 6.29 -7.76
CA HIS A 113 -0.93 7.33 -8.07
C HIS A 113 -0.90 7.79 -9.54
N TYR A 114 -1.85 7.33 -10.34
CA TYR A 114 -2.15 7.91 -11.64
C TYR A 114 -3.43 8.72 -11.50
N ALA A 115 -3.41 9.99 -11.95
CA ALA A 115 -4.57 10.88 -11.80
C ALA A 115 -5.87 10.24 -12.32
N GLU A 116 -5.82 9.62 -13.50
CA GLU A 116 -6.96 8.90 -14.07
C GLU A 116 -7.41 7.72 -13.20
N GLY A 117 -6.46 6.94 -12.68
CA GLY A 117 -6.75 5.78 -11.84
C GLY A 117 -7.35 6.17 -10.50
N ASP A 118 -6.84 7.22 -9.87
CA ASP A 118 -7.35 7.77 -8.61
C ASP A 118 -8.76 8.36 -8.81
N VAL A 119 -9.01 9.08 -9.91
CA VAL A 119 -10.34 9.60 -10.24
C VAL A 119 -11.34 8.46 -10.48
N LYS A 120 -10.93 7.40 -11.20
CA LYS A 120 -11.78 6.19 -11.39
C LYS A 120 -12.10 5.51 -10.07
N ALA A 121 -11.12 5.41 -9.16
CA ALA A 121 -11.34 4.84 -7.83
C ALA A 121 -12.28 5.71 -6.98
N LEU A 122 -12.11 7.04 -7.03
CA LEU A 122 -12.98 8.01 -6.35
C LEU A 122 -14.42 7.91 -6.84
N LEU A 123 -14.62 7.87 -8.17
CA LEU A 123 -15.94 7.76 -8.77
C LEU A 123 -16.65 6.46 -8.35
N LYS A 124 -15.93 5.34 -8.34
CA LYS A 124 -16.47 4.06 -7.83
C LYS A 124 -16.90 4.17 -6.37
N CYS A 125 -16.10 4.82 -5.52
CA CYS A 125 -16.48 5.04 -4.12
C CYS A 125 -17.75 5.90 -4.00
N ALA A 126 -17.86 6.97 -4.78
CA ALA A 126 -19.06 7.82 -4.81
C ALA A 126 -20.31 7.02 -5.21
N ILE A 127 -20.20 6.19 -6.26
CA ILE A 127 -21.30 5.31 -6.72
C ILE A 127 -21.70 4.31 -5.62
N ALA A 128 -20.73 3.71 -4.91
CA ALA A 128 -21.03 2.76 -3.83
C ALA A 128 -21.81 3.39 -2.67
N HIS A 129 -21.58 4.67 -2.39
CA HIS A 129 -22.34 5.41 -1.37
C HIS A 129 -23.67 6.00 -1.90
N GLY A 130 -23.83 6.09 -3.23
CA GLY A 130 -25.07 6.38 -3.93
C GLY A 130 -25.76 7.67 -3.46
N PRO A 131 -27.05 7.61 -3.06
CA PRO A 131 -27.84 8.81 -2.76
C PRO A 131 -27.30 9.61 -1.57
N ASN A 132 -26.69 8.95 -0.58
CA ASN A 132 -26.12 9.63 0.58
C ASN A 132 -24.96 10.54 0.19
N PHE A 133 -24.16 10.12 -0.80
CA PHE A 133 -23.06 10.92 -1.32
C PHE A 133 -23.61 12.17 -2.04
N VAL A 134 -24.66 12.01 -2.86
CA VAL A 134 -25.28 13.11 -3.60
C VAL A 134 -25.88 14.14 -2.64
N ALA A 135 -26.70 13.70 -1.69
CA ALA A 135 -27.32 14.59 -0.71
C ALA A 135 -26.27 15.38 0.09
N TYR A 136 -25.22 14.71 0.56
CA TYR A 136 -24.12 15.37 1.27
C TYR A 136 -23.37 16.37 0.38
N ALA A 137 -23.12 16.03 -0.88
CA ALA A 137 -22.45 16.92 -1.82
C ALA A 137 -23.28 18.16 -2.13
N GLU A 138 -24.61 18.04 -2.24
CA GLU A 138 -25.53 19.16 -2.43
C GLU A 138 -25.56 20.08 -1.21
N GLU A 139 -25.66 19.50 -0.01
CA GLU A 139 -25.72 20.26 1.25
C GLU A 139 -24.41 21.00 1.55
N HIS A 140 -23.26 20.44 1.15
CA HIS A 140 -21.94 20.95 1.55
C HIS A 140 -21.11 21.45 0.35
N CYS A 141 -21.74 21.71 -0.79
CA CYS A 141 -21.03 22.30 -1.92
C CYS A 141 -20.53 23.71 -1.57
N VAL A 142 -19.29 24.01 -1.98
CA VAL A 142 -18.70 25.34 -1.82
C VAL A 142 -18.34 25.86 -3.20
N ARG A 143 -18.69 27.12 -3.48
CA ARG A 143 -18.30 27.76 -4.74
C ARG A 143 -16.78 27.79 -4.84
N PHE A 144 -16.25 27.43 -6.01
CA PHE A 144 -14.81 27.45 -6.25
C PHE A 144 -14.19 28.83 -6.02
N SER A 145 -14.94 29.92 -6.26
CA SER A 145 -14.51 31.29 -5.95
C SER A 145 -14.17 31.53 -4.47
N ASN A 146 -14.75 30.75 -3.57
CA ASN A 146 -14.55 30.88 -2.13
C ASN A 146 -13.38 30.01 -1.65
N PHE A 147 -12.73 29.28 -2.55
CA PHE A 147 -11.58 28.43 -2.23
C PHE A 147 -10.29 29.25 -2.28
N SER A 148 -9.71 29.52 -1.10
CA SER A 148 -8.35 30.05 -1.00
C SER A 148 -7.35 28.89 -1.00
N GLY A 149 -6.90 28.47 -2.18
CA GLY A 149 -5.81 27.52 -2.28
C GLY A 149 -4.53 28.10 -1.71
N LYS A 150 -3.82 27.37 -0.83
CA LYS A 150 -2.42 27.66 -0.57
C LYS A 150 -1.63 27.15 -1.77
N MET A 151 -1.13 28.09 -2.57
CA MET A 151 -0.14 27.80 -3.62
C MET A 151 1.17 27.35 -2.98
#